data_AF-A0A9P5S2T2-F1
#
_entry.id   AF-A0A9P5S2T2-F1
#
_cell.length_a   1.000
_cell.length_b   1.000
_cell.length_c   1.000
_cell.angle_alpha   90.00
_cell.angle_beta   90.00
_cell.angle_gamma   90.00
#
_symmetry.space_group_name_H-M   'P 1'
#
loop_
_entity.id
_entity.type
_entity.pdbx_description
1 polymer ?
#
loop_
_entity_poly.entity_id
_entity_poly.type
_entity_poly.pdbx_seq_one_letter_code
_entity_poly.pdbx_strand_id
1 'polypeptide(L)'
;MTTNIVMGEHGAATHSRTLSDLACEVKIMDSTGTLNTFTREKDPIEFSAAACNFGLLGVIYSYTLRVEPTFKLAVSDSYPRLIGYFSCPKQGGARLKKMVAQTDQSQFFFWVFDGHYSRSTAWKSMRIVRQYLSCFIGGILLKTMVSIPRMTPLIKCGISKASRSGFAKVQKAPDEIHYQHNIEDMVCVGVECVFKVDERFERPSEARRFAISRIYEYAACGKYLVNMIMDMRFIKSSDQIMSYVYDKDPKAIYCTIEILSTSKTKGFNECTTMLAQHWVSEYQARPHWMKLWEHISGTVLYLREKTGPRPDQFESIRKKYDPQGIFMNRIFAGVLGH
;
A
#
# COMPACT_ATOMS: atom_id res chain seq x y z
N MET A 1 -2.81 14.85 -5.36
CA MET A 1 -2.62 13.94 -6.52
C MET A 1 -1.14 13.83 -6.90
N THR A 2 -0.37 14.91 -6.97
CA THR A 2 1.06 14.88 -7.37
C THR A 2 1.95 14.10 -6.39
N THR A 3 1.74 14.24 -5.07
CA THR A 3 2.46 13.51 -4.01
C THR A 3 2.35 11.99 -4.14
N ASN A 4 1.26 11.51 -4.73
CA ASN A 4 0.97 10.09 -4.87
C ASN A 4 1.78 9.47 -6.01
N ILE A 5 1.94 10.20 -7.12
CA ILE A 5 2.65 9.71 -8.31
C ILE A 5 4.14 9.55 -8.01
N VAL A 6 4.76 10.54 -7.35
CA VAL A 6 6.22 10.59 -7.14
C VAL A 6 6.76 9.51 -6.21
N MET A 7 5.90 8.93 -5.37
CA MET A 7 6.23 7.85 -4.44
C MET A 7 5.89 6.47 -5.03
N GLY A 8 5.37 6.45 -6.26
CA GLY A 8 4.97 5.23 -6.98
C GLY A 8 3.69 4.59 -6.44
N GLU A 9 2.68 5.36 -6.00
CA GLU A 9 1.41 4.79 -5.54
C GLU A 9 0.79 3.80 -6.53
N HIS A 10 -0.09 2.93 -6.03
CA HIS A 10 -0.64 1.84 -6.80
C HIS A 10 -2.11 1.52 -6.50
N GLY A 11 -2.77 0.92 -7.50
CA GLY A 11 -4.03 0.19 -7.33
C GLY A 11 -3.82 -1.29 -6.98
N ALA A 12 -4.80 -2.12 -7.30
CA ALA A 12 -4.82 -3.56 -6.98
C ALA A 12 -4.89 -4.45 -8.23
N ALA A 13 -4.34 -3.97 -9.35
CA ALA A 13 -4.39 -4.61 -10.66
C ALA A 13 -3.08 -5.32 -11.01
N THR A 14 -3.17 -6.52 -11.57
CA THR A 14 -2.00 -7.30 -12.03
C THR A 14 -1.64 -7.06 -13.50
N HIS A 15 -2.47 -6.32 -14.24
CA HIS A 15 -2.20 -5.91 -15.62
C HIS A 15 -1.59 -4.51 -15.70
N SER A 16 -1.88 -3.62 -14.74
CA SER A 16 -1.28 -2.29 -14.61
C SER A 16 -0.14 -2.26 -13.58
N ARG A 17 0.68 -1.22 -13.64
CA ARG A 17 1.82 -0.99 -12.75
C ARG A 17 1.50 0.15 -11.77
N THR A 18 2.52 0.84 -11.25
CA THR A 18 2.35 2.02 -10.38
C THR A 18 1.86 3.24 -11.18
N LEU A 19 1.37 4.26 -10.48
CA LEU A 19 0.99 5.54 -11.11
C LEU A 19 2.18 6.22 -11.79
N SER A 20 3.40 6.10 -11.25
CA SER A 20 4.60 6.62 -11.91
C SER A 20 4.89 5.97 -13.26
N ASP A 21 4.46 4.72 -13.47
CA ASP A 21 4.61 4.02 -14.76
C ASP A 21 3.60 4.49 -15.83
N LEU A 22 2.63 5.33 -15.46
CA LEU A 22 1.71 5.98 -16.40
C LEU A 22 2.28 7.28 -16.94
N ALA A 23 3.35 7.83 -16.35
CA ALA A 23 3.98 9.04 -16.86
C ALA A 23 4.51 8.81 -18.29
N CYS A 24 4.31 9.81 -19.13
CA CYS A 24 4.92 9.93 -20.47
C CYS A 24 5.87 11.13 -20.54
N GLU A 25 5.54 12.20 -19.84
CA GLU A 25 6.37 13.40 -19.68
C GLU A 25 6.25 13.92 -18.24
N VAL A 26 7.37 14.37 -17.69
CA VAL A 26 7.41 15.07 -16.39
C VAL A 26 8.11 16.41 -16.60
N LYS A 27 7.54 17.49 -16.08
CA LYS A 27 8.19 18.80 -16.04
C LYS A 27 8.47 19.20 -14.60
N ILE A 28 9.73 19.52 -14.31
CA ILE A 28 10.20 19.84 -12.97
C ILE A 28 10.98 21.15 -13.02
N MET A 29 10.62 22.08 -12.13
CA MET A 29 11.40 23.27 -11.83
C MET A 29 12.50 22.88 -10.85
N ASP A 30 13.75 22.95 -11.30
CA ASP A 30 14.90 22.55 -10.50
C ASP A 30 15.33 23.62 -9.47
N SER A 31 16.41 23.36 -8.74
CA SER A 31 16.91 24.25 -7.67
C SER A 31 17.40 25.61 -8.17
N THR A 32 17.67 25.73 -9.48
CA THR A 32 18.11 26.98 -10.11
C THR A 32 16.95 27.81 -10.65
N GLY A 33 15.72 27.27 -10.61
CA GLY A 33 14.55 27.85 -11.26
C GLY A 33 14.44 27.51 -12.75
N THR A 34 15.18 26.50 -13.24
CA THR A 34 15.12 26.06 -14.65
C THR A 34 14.06 24.98 -14.84
N LEU A 35 13.20 25.13 -15.86
CA LEU A 35 12.14 24.17 -16.16
C LEU A 35 12.68 23.04 -17.05
N ASN A 36 12.84 21.86 -16.49
CA ASN A 36 13.33 20.68 -17.18
C ASN A 36 12.16 19.81 -17.67
N THR A 37 12.26 19.24 -18.87
CA THR A 37 11.25 18.34 -19.45
C THR A 37 11.86 16.96 -19.70
N PHE A 38 11.38 15.99 -18.94
CA PHE A 38 11.83 14.60 -18.96
C PHE A 38 10.85 13.75 -19.77
N THR A 39 11.35 13.03 -20.78
CA THR A 39 10.59 12.03 -21.54
C THR A 39 11.46 10.80 -21.76
N ARG A 40 10.82 9.64 -21.95
CA ARG A 40 11.54 8.36 -22.13
C ARG A 40 12.40 8.36 -23.40
N GLU A 41 11.99 9.11 -24.43
CA GLU A 41 12.68 9.24 -25.72
C GLU A 41 13.97 10.05 -25.61
N LYS A 42 14.03 11.04 -24.71
CA LYS A 42 15.21 11.88 -24.50
C LYS A 42 16.28 11.14 -23.70
N ASP A 43 15.90 10.63 -22.54
CA ASP A 43 16.77 9.83 -21.69
C ASP A 43 15.88 8.91 -20.82
N PRO A 44 15.86 7.58 -21.08
CA PRO A 44 14.99 6.66 -20.36
C PRO A 44 15.37 6.52 -18.88
N ILE A 45 16.63 6.74 -18.51
CA ILE A 45 17.13 6.62 -17.14
C ILE A 45 16.77 7.87 -16.35
N GLU A 46 17.05 9.06 -16.88
CA GLU A 46 16.65 10.32 -16.23
C GLU A 46 15.13 10.47 -16.16
N PHE A 47 14.43 10.06 -17.22
CA PHE A 47 12.97 9.98 -17.19
C PHE A 47 12.49 9.07 -16.05
N SER A 48 13.14 7.93 -15.87
CA SER A 48 12.77 7.00 -14.83
C SER A 48 12.98 7.57 -13.42
N ALA A 49 14.09 8.29 -13.22
CA ALA A 49 14.33 9.05 -11.99
C ALA A 49 13.26 10.14 -11.80
N ALA A 50 12.92 10.90 -12.83
CA ALA A 50 11.93 11.96 -12.78
C ALA A 50 10.50 11.46 -12.56
N ALA A 51 10.13 10.29 -13.08
CA ALA A 51 8.80 9.71 -12.91
C ALA A 51 8.51 9.33 -11.45
N CYS A 52 9.50 8.77 -10.75
CA CYS A 52 9.42 8.35 -9.34
C CYS A 52 10.55 9.01 -8.53
N ASN A 53 10.35 10.30 -8.21
CA ASN A 53 11.43 11.20 -7.77
C ASN A 53 11.37 11.64 -6.29
N PHE A 54 10.29 11.30 -5.56
CA PHE A 54 10.08 11.68 -4.15
C PHE A 54 10.12 13.19 -3.84
N GLY A 55 10.00 14.04 -4.86
CA GLY A 55 10.17 15.50 -4.76
C GLY A 55 11.63 15.97 -4.74
N LEU A 56 12.61 15.08 -4.95
CA LEU A 56 14.03 15.36 -4.73
C LEU A 56 14.73 16.04 -5.92
N LEU A 57 14.10 16.06 -7.09
CA LEU A 57 14.63 16.71 -8.30
C LEU A 57 14.16 18.18 -8.42
N GLY A 58 13.16 18.59 -7.62
CA GLY A 58 12.58 19.93 -7.67
C GLY A 58 11.07 19.96 -7.55
N VAL A 59 10.49 21.14 -7.79
CA VAL A 59 9.04 21.34 -7.77
C VAL A 59 8.44 20.84 -9.06
N ILE A 60 7.56 19.85 -8.98
CA ILE A 60 6.88 19.31 -10.16
C ILE A 60 5.89 20.34 -10.68
N TYR A 61 6.09 20.75 -11.92
CA TYR A 61 5.22 21.66 -12.64
C TYR A 61 4.05 20.92 -13.30
N SER A 62 4.33 19.81 -14.00
CA SER A 62 3.28 19.03 -14.67
C SER A 62 3.67 17.57 -14.90
N TYR A 63 2.65 16.71 -14.99
CA TYR A 63 2.73 15.35 -15.50
C TYR A 63 1.84 15.21 -16.74
N THR A 64 2.35 14.55 -17.77
CA THR A 64 1.52 13.98 -18.85
C THR A 64 1.39 12.49 -18.59
N LEU A 65 0.16 12.01 -18.42
CA LEU A 65 -0.13 10.61 -18.10
C LEU A 65 -0.79 9.90 -19.29
N ARG A 66 -0.40 8.66 -19.53
CA ARG A 66 -1.16 7.74 -20.37
C ARG A 66 -2.47 7.39 -19.65
N VAL A 67 -3.58 7.59 -20.36
CA VAL A 67 -4.93 7.26 -19.90
C VAL A 67 -5.59 6.26 -20.84
N GLU A 68 -6.65 5.62 -20.38
CA GLU A 68 -7.46 4.70 -21.18
C GLU A 68 -8.90 5.25 -21.33
N PRO A 69 -9.64 4.87 -22.39
CA PRO A 69 -11.06 5.19 -22.50
C PRO A 69 -11.83 4.72 -21.27
N THR A 70 -12.83 5.48 -20.84
CA THR A 70 -13.64 5.08 -19.67
C THR A 70 -14.36 3.75 -19.94
N PHE A 71 -14.22 2.82 -18.99
CA PHE A 71 -14.87 1.52 -19.03
C PHE A 71 -15.72 1.29 -17.78
N LYS A 72 -16.53 0.22 -17.83
CA LYS A 72 -17.34 -0.23 -16.70
C LYS A 72 -16.66 -1.41 -16.01
N LEU A 73 -16.70 -1.43 -14.69
CA LEU A 73 -16.24 -2.52 -13.84
C LEU A 73 -17.43 -3.28 -13.29
N ALA A 74 -17.34 -4.62 -13.32
CA ALA A 74 -18.18 -5.49 -12.49
C ALA A 74 -17.55 -5.60 -11.10
N VAL A 75 -18.18 -4.94 -10.14
CA VAL A 75 -17.73 -4.87 -8.76
C VAL A 75 -18.48 -5.90 -7.94
N SER A 76 -17.77 -6.62 -7.07
CA SER A 76 -18.33 -7.55 -6.09
C SER A 76 -17.58 -7.49 -4.76
N ASP A 77 -18.34 -7.42 -3.68
CA ASP A 77 -17.87 -7.59 -2.31
C ASP A 77 -18.39 -8.91 -1.73
N SER A 78 -17.50 -9.69 -1.11
CA SER A 78 -17.87 -10.94 -0.44
C SER A 78 -17.17 -11.06 0.91
N TYR A 79 -17.82 -11.74 1.87
CA TYR A 79 -17.34 -11.91 3.25
C TYR A 79 -17.14 -13.38 3.65
N PRO A 80 -16.38 -14.17 2.86
CA PRO A 80 -16.14 -15.57 3.17
C PRO A 80 -15.45 -15.79 4.53
N ARG A 81 -15.66 -16.98 5.11
CA ARG A 81 -14.97 -17.40 6.33
C ARG A 81 -13.50 -17.66 6.05
N LEU A 82 -12.63 -17.17 6.93
CA LEU A 82 -11.19 -17.37 6.83
C LEU A 82 -10.79 -18.83 6.81
N ILE A 83 -11.33 -19.62 7.74
CA ILE A 83 -11.04 -21.06 7.84
C ILE A 83 -11.43 -21.82 6.57
N GLY A 84 -12.40 -21.31 5.81
CA GLY A 84 -12.81 -21.93 4.56
C GLY A 84 -11.84 -21.67 3.42
N TYR A 85 -11.00 -20.63 3.47
CA TYR A 85 -10.21 -20.12 2.33
C TYR A 85 -8.70 -20.09 2.59
N PHE A 86 -8.26 -19.80 3.81
CA PHE A 86 -6.87 -19.56 4.18
C PHE A 86 -6.43 -20.42 5.37
N SER A 87 -6.91 -21.66 5.44
CA SER A 87 -6.63 -22.60 6.54
C SER A 87 -5.15 -23.03 6.56
N CYS A 88 -4.52 -23.18 5.40
CA CYS A 88 -3.08 -23.44 5.27
C CYS A 88 -2.49 -22.75 4.02
N PRO A 89 -1.17 -22.53 3.97
CA PRO A 89 -0.49 -21.90 2.84
C PRO A 89 -0.78 -22.52 1.48
N LYS A 90 -0.66 -23.84 1.33
CA LYS A 90 -0.86 -24.54 0.05
C LYS A 90 -2.27 -24.35 -0.51
N GLN A 91 -3.29 -24.54 0.32
CA GLN A 91 -4.68 -24.37 -0.11
C GLN A 91 -5.04 -22.90 -0.29
N GLY A 92 -4.58 -22.03 0.61
CA GLY A 92 -4.82 -20.60 0.55
C GLY A 92 -4.16 -19.93 -0.65
N GLY A 93 -2.91 -20.29 -0.96
CA GLY A 93 -2.16 -19.80 -2.10
C GLY A 93 -2.80 -20.19 -3.43
N ALA A 94 -3.13 -21.47 -3.61
CA ALA A 94 -3.83 -21.93 -4.82
C ALA A 94 -5.16 -21.18 -5.06
N ARG A 95 -5.93 -20.94 -3.99
CA ARG A 95 -7.19 -20.17 -4.07
C ARG A 95 -6.94 -18.70 -4.36
N LEU A 96 -5.96 -18.08 -3.69
CA LEU A 96 -5.58 -16.69 -3.90
C LEU A 96 -5.12 -16.45 -5.33
N LYS A 97 -4.27 -17.34 -5.86
CA LYS A 97 -3.84 -17.34 -7.26
C LYS A 97 -5.03 -17.38 -8.20
N LYS A 98 -5.95 -18.33 -7.98
CA LYS A 98 -7.18 -18.44 -8.79
C LYS A 98 -8.01 -17.16 -8.72
N MET A 99 -8.19 -16.60 -7.53
CA MET A 99 -8.97 -15.39 -7.32
C MET A 99 -8.36 -14.18 -8.05
N VAL A 100 -7.05 -13.98 -7.94
CA VAL A 100 -6.32 -12.89 -8.60
C VAL A 100 -6.30 -13.07 -10.12
N ALA A 101 -6.14 -14.29 -10.62
CA ALA A 101 -6.13 -14.57 -12.06
C ALA A 101 -7.50 -14.40 -12.74
N GLN A 102 -8.59 -14.45 -11.99
CA GLN A 102 -9.97 -14.37 -12.50
C GLN A 102 -10.58 -12.97 -12.44
N THR A 103 -9.82 -11.97 -11.98
CA THR A 103 -10.30 -10.59 -11.82
C THR A 103 -9.26 -9.60 -12.28
N ASP A 104 -9.69 -8.51 -12.88
CA ASP A 104 -8.79 -7.42 -13.28
C ASP A 104 -8.09 -6.78 -12.08
N GLN A 105 -8.81 -6.67 -10.96
CA GLN A 105 -8.34 -6.11 -9.69
C GLN A 105 -8.85 -6.92 -8.50
N SER A 106 -8.02 -7.10 -7.48
CA SER A 106 -8.41 -7.80 -6.26
C SER A 106 -7.74 -7.19 -5.02
N GLN A 107 -8.56 -6.81 -4.05
CA GLN A 107 -8.13 -6.34 -2.74
C GLN A 107 -8.75 -7.18 -1.62
N PHE A 108 -7.94 -7.49 -0.62
CA PHE A 108 -8.32 -8.39 0.48
C PHE A 108 -8.16 -7.67 1.81
N PHE A 109 -9.29 -7.42 2.48
CA PHE A 109 -9.33 -6.80 3.79
C PHE A 109 -9.56 -7.85 4.87
N PHE A 110 -8.62 -7.98 5.77
CA PHE A 110 -8.67 -8.84 6.94
C PHE A 110 -9.01 -7.99 8.16
N TRP A 111 -10.25 -8.11 8.61
CA TRP A 111 -10.72 -7.40 9.80
C TRP A 111 -10.17 -8.10 11.04
N VAL A 112 -9.25 -7.44 11.76
CA VAL A 112 -8.68 -8.01 12.97
C VAL A 112 -9.79 -8.26 14.01
N PHE A 113 -9.74 -9.42 14.67
CA PHE A 113 -10.74 -9.92 15.62
C PHE A 113 -12.10 -10.31 15.02
N ASP A 114 -12.19 -10.39 13.70
CA ASP A 114 -13.32 -10.96 12.98
C ASP A 114 -12.85 -12.21 12.23
N GLY A 115 -13.50 -13.35 12.44
CA GLY A 115 -13.13 -14.64 11.81
C GLY A 115 -13.35 -14.70 10.28
N HIS A 116 -13.51 -13.54 9.65
CA HIS A 116 -13.85 -13.35 8.25
C HIS A 116 -12.85 -12.42 7.57
N TYR A 117 -12.79 -12.50 6.24
CA TYR A 117 -12.16 -11.46 5.44
C TYR A 117 -13.19 -10.90 4.47
N SER A 118 -13.04 -9.63 4.11
CA SER A 118 -13.75 -9.05 3.00
C SER A 118 -12.86 -9.12 1.77
N ARG A 119 -13.35 -9.75 0.72
CA ARG A 119 -12.79 -9.58 -0.62
C ARG A 119 -13.57 -8.46 -1.27
N SER A 120 -12.88 -7.42 -1.65
CA SER A 120 -13.46 -6.35 -2.44
C SER A 120 -12.80 -6.34 -3.80
N THR A 121 -13.61 -6.37 -4.86
CA THR A 121 -13.15 -5.89 -6.15
C THR A 121 -13.44 -4.40 -6.32
N ALA A 122 -14.20 -3.80 -5.39
CA ALA A 122 -14.49 -2.36 -5.23
C ALA A 122 -15.57 -2.07 -4.14
N TRP A 123 -15.69 -0.86 -3.58
CA TRP A 123 -16.50 -0.50 -2.39
C TRP A 123 -17.90 0.12 -2.65
N LYS A 124 -18.75 0.13 -1.62
CA LYS A 124 -20.11 0.73 -1.66
C LYS A 124 -20.06 2.26 -1.82
N SER A 125 -20.77 2.77 -2.82
CA SER A 125 -21.20 4.17 -2.88
C SER A 125 -22.43 4.35 -1.97
N MET A 126 -22.23 4.89 -0.76
CA MET A 126 -23.33 5.27 0.13
C MET A 126 -23.80 6.71 -0.16
N ARG A 127 -25.08 7.02 0.10
CA ARG A 127 -25.57 8.42 0.11
C ARG A 127 -24.76 9.25 1.11
N ILE A 128 -24.46 10.50 0.77
CA ILE A 128 -23.54 11.37 1.53
C ILE A 128 -23.89 11.48 3.02
N VAL A 129 -25.16 11.67 3.37
CA VAL A 129 -25.65 11.75 4.77
C VAL A 129 -25.35 10.47 5.56
N ARG A 130 -25.44 9.31 4.90
CA ARG A 130 -25.12 8.01 5.51
C ARG A 130 -23.61 7.85 5.68
N GLN A 131 -22.78 8.43 4.81
CA GLN A 131 -21.33 8.48 4.97
C GLN A 131 -20.96 9.27 6.23
N TYR A 132 -21.48 10.51 6.37
CA TYR A 132 -21.25 11.35 7.56
C TYR A 132 -21.60 10.63 8.87
N LEU A 133 -22.81 10.05 8.95
CA LEU A 133 -23.23 9.33 10.16
C LEU A 133 -22.34 8.11 10.43
N SER A 134 -21.97 7.38 9.38
CA SER A 134 -21.07 6.22 9.52
C SER A 134 -19.67 6.60 9.98
N CYS A 135 -19.09 7.70 9.48
CA CYS A 135 -17.78 8.20 9.91
C CYS A 135 -17.85 8.75 11.34
N PHE A 136 -18.93 9.44 11.72
CA PHE A 136 -19.12 9.91 13.10
C PHE A 136 -19.19 8.74 14.10
N ILE A 137 -20.05 7.74 13.83
CA ILE A 137 -20.15 6.53 14.66
C ILE A 137 -18.82 5.78 14.67
N GLY A 138 -18.19 5.62 13.49
CA GLY A 138 -16.87 5.02 13.35
C GLY A 138 -15.83 5.71 14.22
N GLY A 139 -15.79 7.05 14.23
CA GLY A 139 -14.91 7.85 15.06
C GLY A 139 -15.12 7.62 16.55
N ILE A 140 -16.37 7.50 17.02
CA ILE A 140 -16.67 7.13 18.41
C ILE A 140 -16.14 5.73 18.74
N LEU A 141 -16.42 4.74 17.90
CA LEU A 141 -15.97 3.36 18.11
C LEU A 141 -14.44 3.26 18.12
N LEU A 142 -13.76 3.96 17.21
CA LEU A 142 -12.30 4.06 17.18
C LEU A 142 -11.75 4.68 18.47
N LYS A 143 -12.31 5.80 18.94
CA LYS A 143 -11.91 6.44 20.21
C LYS A 143 -12.08 5.50 21.40
N THR A 144 -13.17 4.72 21.42
CA THR A 144 -13.41 3.70 22.45
C THR A 144 -12.37 2.59 22.39
N MET A 145 -12.00 2.10 21.20
CA MET A 145 -10.96 1.07 21.05
C MET A 145 -9.57 1.59 21.47
N VAL A 146 -9.28 2.88 21.33
CA VAL A 146 -8.04 3.48 21.84
C VAL A 146 -8.08 3.61 23.37
N SER A 147 -9.22 4.05 23.93
CA SER A 147 -9.36 4.33 25.36
C SER A 147 -9.52 3.06 26.20
N ILE A 148 -10.17 2.05 25.64
CA ILE A 148 -10.44 0.76 26.29
C ILE A 148 -10.04 -0.37 25.31
N PRO A 149 -8.73 -0.63 25.10
CA PRO A 149 -8.26 -1.56 24.08
C PRO A 149 -8.82 -2.98 24.18
N ARG A 150 -9.12 -3.46 25.39
CA ARG A 150 -9.78 -4.75 25.63
C ARG A 150 -11.16 -4.91 24.97
N MET A 151 -11.85 -3.80 24.64
CA MET A 151 -13.12 -3.84 23.94
C MET A 151 -12.97 -4.03 22.43
N THR A 152 -11.75 -3.92 21.88
CA THR A 152 -11.50 -4.02 20.43
C THR A 152 -12.14 -5.26 19.80
N PRO A 153 -11.98 -6.49 20.34
CA PRO A 153 -12.60 -7.67 19.74
C PRO A 153 -14.13 -7.61 19.72
N LEU A 154 -14.74 -7.14 20.81
CA LEU A 154 -16.20 -7.03 20.92
C LEU A 154 -16.76 -6.02 19.91
N ILE A 155 -16.16 -4.83 19.86
CA ILE A 155 -16.56 -3.75 18.95
C ILE A 155 -16.41 -4.21 17.49
N LYS A 156 -15.28 -4.82 17.13
CA LYS A 156 -15.01 -5.30 15.76
C LYS A 156 -15.94 -6.43 15.34
N CYS A 157 -16.20 -7.39 16.22
CA CYS A 157 -17.16 -8.47 15.99
C CYS A 157 -18.58 -7.91 15.77
N GLY A 158 -18.99 -6.93 16.57
CA GLY A 158 -20.27 -6.22 16.42
C GLY A 158 -20.40 -5.48 15.08
N ILE A 159 -19.41 -4.65 14.74
CA ILE A 159 -19.36 -3.90 13.46
C ILE A 159 -19.43 -4.87 12.28
N SER A 160 -18.65 -5.94 12.32
CA SER A 160 -18.62 -6.93 11.23
C SER A 160 -20.00 -7.56 11.02
N LYS A 161 -20.64 -8.06 12.08
CA LYS A 161 -21.98 -8.67 11.98
C LYS A 161 -23.01 -7.71 11.36
N ALA A 162 -22.95 -6.43 11.73
CA ALA A 162 -23.86 -5.41 11.20
C ALA A 162 -23.54 -4.98 9.75
N SER A 163 -22.29 -5.09 9.32
CA SER A 163 -21.81 -4.56 8.04
C SER A 163 -21.75 -5.61 6.92
N ARG A 164 -21.96 -6.90 7.23
CA ARG A 164 -21.96 -8.01 6.26
C ARG A 164 -23.15 -7.95 5.32
N SER A 165 -22.98 -7.24 4.21
CA SER A 165 -23.85 -7.37 3.06
C SER A 165 -22.99 -7.35 1.81
N GLY A 166 -22.80 -8.54 1.23
CA GLY A 166 -22.22 -8.65 -0.10
C GLY A 166 -23.07 -7.88 -1.10
N PHE A 167 -22.44 -7.34 -2.12
CA PHE A 167 -23.13 -6.71 -3.22
C PHE A 167 -22.40 -7.00 -4.51
N ALA A 168 -23.13 -6.91 -5.61
CA ALA A 168 -22.57 -6.87 -6.94
C ALA A 168 -23.19 -5.68 -7.68
N LYS A 169 -22.37 -4.84 -8.31
CA LYS A 169 -22.84 -3.70 -9.12
C LYS A 169 -21.94 -3.51 -10.32
N VAL A 170 -22.49 -2.94 -11.39
CA VAL A 170 -21.71 -2.47 -12.54
C VAL A 170 -21.69 -0.96 -12.52
N GLN A 171 -20.50 -0.36 -12.64
CA GLN A 171 -20.34 1.09 -12.63
C GLN A 171 -19.11 1.54 -13.43
N LYS A 172 -18.96 2.84 -13.67
CA LYS A 172 -17.78 3.36 -14.36
C LYS A 172 -16.58 3.30 -13.40
N ALA A 173 -15.39 3.02 -13.95
CA ALA A 173 -14.16 2.94 -13.17
C ALA A 173 -13.87 4.20 -12.32
N PRO A 174 -14.08 5.45 -12.80
CA PRO A 174 -13.82 6.65 -12.00
C PRO A 174 -14.78 6.83 -10.81
N ASP A 175 -15.97 6.24 -10.88
CA ASP A 175 -16.95 6.31 -9.78
C ASP A 175 -16.62 5.31 -8.66
N GLU A 176 -15.58 4.50 -8.85
CA GLU A 176 -15.12 3.48 -7.92
C GLU A 176 -13.89 3.92 -7.12
N ILE A 177 -14.02 5.06 -6.46
CA ILE A 177 -13.00 5.61 -5.58
C ILE A 177 -13.32 5.33 -4.12
N HIS A 178 -12.30 4.94 -3.34
CA HIS A 178 -12.42 4.59 -1.92
C HIS A 178 -12.57 5.79 -0.97
N TYR A 179 -12.71 7.01 -1.49
CA TYR A 179 -12.78 8.21 -0.66
C TYR A 179 -14.20 8.39 -0.09
N GLN A 180 -14.29 8.50 1.24
CA GLN A 180 -15.54 8.81 1.95
C GLN A 180 -15.43 10.23 2.51
N HIS A 181 -16.54 10.97 2.48
CA HIS A 181 -16.60 12.27 3.16
C HIS A 181 -16.32 12.10 4.66
N ASN A 182 -15.49 12.96 5.25
CA ASN A 182 -15.03 12.90 6.64
C ASN A 182 -14.15 11.69 7.00
N ILE A 183 -13.57 10.99 6.01
CA ILE A 183 -12.59 9.94 6.33
C ILE A 183 -11.33 10.54 6.98
N GLU A 184 -11.02 11.80 6.69
CA GLU A 184 -9.96 12.58 7.32
C GLU A 184 -10.10 12.74 8.84
N ASP A 185 -11.32 12.67 9.39
CA ASP A 185 -11.54 12.67 10.85
C ASP A 185 -11.02 11.39 11.51
N MET A 186 -10.83 10.32 10.73
CA MET A 186 -10.27 9.04 11.16
C MET A 186 -8.78 8.98 10.83
N VAL A 187 -7.94 9.60 11.68
CA VAL A 187 -6.48 9.57 11.49
C VAL A 187 -5.94 8.16 11.73
N CYS A 188 -5.56 7.51 10.64
CA CYS A 188 -5.00 6.17 10.62
C CYS A 188 -3.50 6.20 10.34
N VAL A 189 -2.81 5.18 10.80
CA VAL A 189 -1.40 4.92 10.54
C VAL A 189 -1.27 3.54 9.93
N GLY A 190 -0.33 3.40 9.00
CA GLY A 190 -0.15 2.18 8.20
C GLY A 190 1.32 1.85 7.98
N VAL A 191 1.68 0.59 8.17
CA VAL A 191 2.95 0.02 7.70
C VAL A 191 2.63 -0.94 6.58
N GLU A 192 3.19 -0.69 5.41
CA GLU A 192 3.02 -1.55 4.24
C GLU A 192 4.37 -2.05 3.76
N CYS A 193 4.44 -3.35 3.51
CA CYS A 193 5.59 -4.00 2.91
C CYS A 193 5.17 -4.69 1.62
N VAL A 194 6.13 -4.86 0.71
CA VAL A 194 5.92 -5.46 -0.60
C VAL A 194 6.94 -6.56 -0.86
N PHE A 195 6.51 -7.68 -1.41
CA PHE A 195 7.40 -8.79 -1.78
C PHE A 195 6.91 -9.51 -3.04
N LYS A 196 7.86 -10.12 -3.75
CA LYS A 196 7.57 -10.84 -5.00
C LYS A 196 6.78 -12.11 -4.71
N VAL A 197 5.67 -12.29 -5.43
CA VAL A 197 4.80 -13.45 -5.29
C VAL A 197 5.48 -14.67 -5.90
N ASP A 198 5.41 -15.80 -5.21
CA ASP A 198 5.83 -17.10 -5.73
C ASP A 198 4.77 -17.69 -6.66
N GLU A 199 5.17 -18.65 -7.51
CA GLU A 199 4.28 -19.23 -8.51
C GLU A 199 2.98 -19.80 -7.92
N ARG A 200 3.00 -20.28 -6.66
CA ARG A 200 1.86 -20.91 -5.99
C ARG A 200 1.08 -19.95 -5.10
N PHE A 201 1.51 -18.69 -4.98
CA PHE A 201 0.96 -17.70 -4.07
C PHE A 201 0.97 -18.19 -2.60
N GLU A 202 1.89 -19.09 -2.24
CA GLU A 202 2.03 -19.58 -0.88
C GLU A 202 2.60 -18.49 0.04
N ARG A 203 3.56 -17.68 -0.43
CA ARG A 203 4.19 -16.61 0.37
C ARG A 203 3.19 -15.56 0.86
N PRO A 204 2.29 -14.99 0.03
CA PRO A 204 1.24 -14.10 0.52
C PRO A 204 0.35 -14.74 1.61
N SER A 205 0.02 -16.02 1.44
CA SER A 205 -0.79 -16.77 2.41
C SER A 205 -0.05 -16.96 3.74
N GLU A 206 1.26 -17.24 3.70
CA GLU A 206 2.12 -17.38 4.87
C GLU A 206 2.32 -16.05 5.60
N ALA A 207 2.67 -14.98 4.88
CA ALA A 207 2.87 -13.65 5.43
C ALA A 207 1.63 -13.16 6.19
N ARG A 208 0.45 -13.35 5.59
CA ARG A 208 -0.86 -13.10 6.20
C ARG A 208 -1.06 -13.93 7.47
N ARG A 209 -0.83 -15.24 7.38
CA ARG A 209 -1.04 -16.16 8.51
C ARG A 209 -0.15 -15.77 9.69
N PHE A 210 1.13 -15.50 9.44
CA PHE A 210 2.06 -15.03 10.47
C PHE A 210 1.54 -13.76 11.14
N ALA A 211 1.19 -12.74 10.36
CA ALA A 211 0.76 -11.46 10.91
C ALA A 211 -0.50 -11.58 11.80
N ILE A 212 -1.52 -12.29 11.30
CA ILE A 212 -2.76 -12.50 12.06
C ILE A 212 -2.49 -13.34 13.31
N SER A 213 -1.71 -14.42 13.23
CA SER A 213 -1.34 -15.23 14.39
C SER A 213 -0.67 -14.38 15.48
N ARG A 214 0.32 -13.57 15.13
CA ARG A 214 1.02 -12.70 16.09
C ARG A 214 0.10 -11.66 16.71
N ILE A 215 -0.77 -11.03 15.94
CA ILE A 215 -1.73 -10.06 16.47
C ILE A 215 -2.67 -10.72 17.49
N TYR A 216 -3.13 -11.96 17.23
CA TYR A 216 -3.98 -12.69 18.15
C TYR A 216 -3.24 -13.21 19.39
N GLU A 217 -1.97 -13.60 19.26
CA GLU A 217 -1.12 -13.97 20.40
C GLU A 217 -0.92 -12.79 21.36
N TYR A 218 -0.66 -11.58 20.85
CA TYR A 218 -0.60 -10.38 21.68
C TYR A 218 -1.94 -10.10 22.38
N ALA A 219 -3.05 -10.23 21.65
CA ALA A 219 -4.39 -10.01 22.20
C ALA A 219 -4.75 -11.03 23.31
N ALA A 220 -4.30 -12.28 23.19
CA ALA A 220 -4.45 -13.29 24.23
C ALA A 220 -3.71 -12.92 25.53
N CYS A 221 -2.62 -12.15 25.42
CA CYS A 221 -1.88 -11.56 26.53
C CYS A 221 -2.42 -10.18 26.96
N GLY A 222 -3.62 -9.78 26.51
CA GLY A 222 -4.24 -8.49 26.85
C GLY A 222 -3.64 -7.27 26.13
N LYS A 223 -2.78 -7.46 25.12
CA LYS A 223 -2.16 -6.41 24.32
C LYS A 223 -2.87 -6.26 22.96
N TYR A 224 -3.56 -5.15 22.74
CA TYR A 224 -4.34 -4.90 21.52
C TYR A 224 -3.63 -3.87 20.63
N LEU A 225 -2.59 -4.33 19.92
CA LEU A 225 -1.63 -3.47 19.21
C LEU A 225 -2.12 -3.02 17.83
N VAL A 226 -3.22 -3.59 17.34
CA VAL A 226 -3.86 -3.28 16.05
C VAL A 226 -5.37 -3.28 16.25
N ASN A 227 -6.05 -2.21 15.82
CA ASN A 227 -7.52 -2.08 15.97
C ASN A 227 -8.28 -1.85 14.66
N MET A 228 -7.60 -1.81 13.50
CA MET A 228 -8.24 -1.71 12.20
C MET A 228 -8.13 -3.00 11.38
N ILE A 229 -7.39 -2.97 10.29
CA ILE A 229 -7.42 -4.01 9.25
C ILE A 229 -6.00 -4.35 8.84
N MET A 230 -5.83 -5.56 8.33
CA MET A 230 -4.73 -5.87 7.46
C MET A 230 -5.25 -5.91 6.02
N ASP A 231 -4.54 -5.28 5.10
CA ASP A 231 -4.88 -5.22 3.68
C ASP A 231 -3.85 -6.02 2.86
N MET A 232 -4.32 -6.65 1.78
CA MET A 232 -3.43 -7.20 0.75
C MET A 232 -3.93 -6.83 -0.64
N ARG A 233 -3.02 -6.32 -1.47
CA ARG A 233 -3.23 -6.03 -2.90
C ARG A 233 -2.13 -6.63 -3.74
N PHE A 234 -2.45 -6.90 -5.01
CA PHE A 234 -1.51 -7.46 -5.98
C PHE A 234 -1.25 -6.45 -7.10
N ILE A 235 0.02 -6.29 -7.46
CA ILE A 235 0.45 -5.33 -8.49
C ILE A 235 1.55 -5.91 -9.37
N LYS A 236 1.58 -5.51 -10.64
CA LYS A 236 2.66 -5.82 -11.58
C LYS A 236 3.93 -5.02 -11.29
N SER A 237 5.09 -5.61 -11.58
CA SER A 237 6.39 -4.93 -11.44
C SER A 237 6.47 -3.62 -12.21
N SER A 238 7.26 -2.70 -11.68
CA SER A 238 7.62 -1.42 -12.29
C SER A 238 9.03 -1.47 -12.88
N ASP A 239 9.28 -0.66 -13.90
CA ASP A 239 10.63 -0.40 -14.42
C ASP A 239 11.21 0.92 -13.90
N GLN A 240 10.51 1.64 -13.01
CA GLN A 240 11.05 2.87 -12.44
C GLN A 240 12.17 2.60 -11.44
N ILE A 241 13.34 3.21 -11.62
CA ILE A 241 14.56 2.88 -10.87
C ILE A 241 14.41 3.05 -9.35
N MET A 242 13.49 3.88 -8.88
CA MET A 242 13.21 4.04 -7.45
C MET A 242 11.89 3.41 -7.00
N SER A 243 11.18 2.67 -7.84
CA SER A 243 9.97 1.97 -7.42
C SER A 243 10.25 0.88 -6.37
N TYR A 244 9.38 0.79 -5.36
CA TYR A 244 9.38 -0.29 -4.36
C TYR A 244 8.94 -1.65 -4.95
N VAL A 245 8.37 -1.67 -6.17
CA VAL A 245 8.08 -2.87 -6.98
C VAL A 245 8.95 -2.99 -8.23
N TYR A 246 10.13 -2.36 -8.22
CA TYR A 246 11.09 -2.51 -9.33
C TYR A 246 11.50 -3.97 -9.53
N ASP A 247 11.44 -4.44 -10.78
CA ASP A 247 11.91 -5.76 -11.21
C ASP A 247 12.32 -5.72 -12.69
N LYS A 248 13.35 -6.49 -13.06
CA LYS A 248 13.75 -6.65 -14.47
C LYS A 248 12.78 -7.55 -15.24
N ASP A 249 12.08 -8.44 -14.53
CA ASP A 249 11.01 -9.24 -15.11
C ASP A 249 9.73 -8.41 -15.20
N PRO A 250 9.27 -8.02 -16.42
CA PRO A 250 8.09 -7.19 -16.58
C PRO A 250 6.77 -7.95 -16.29
N LYS A 251 6.82 -9.26 -16.07
CA LYS A 251 5.68 -10.12 -15.72
C LYS A 251 5.61 -10.42 -14.22
N ALA A 252 6.62 -10.03 -13.45
CA ALA A 252 6.63 -10.25 -12.02
C ALA A 252 5.42 -9.59 -11.34
N ILE A 253 4.79 -10.32 -10.43
CA ILE A 253 3.71 -9.83 -9.58
C ILE A 253 4.23 -9.70 -8.15
N TYR A 254 3.84 -8.62 -7.51
CA TYR A 254 4.15 -8.31 -6.12
C TYR A 254 2.88 -8.33 -5.29
N CYS A 255 3.01 -8.80 -4.05
CA CYS A 255 1.99 -8.68 -3.02
C CYS A 255 2.40 -7.53 -2.11
N THR A 256 1.49 -6.58 -1.94
CA THR A 256 1.57 -5.57 -0.89
C THR A 256 0.76 -6.07 0.30
N ILE A 257 1.30 -5.93 1.51
CA ILE A 257 0.66 -6.28 2.77
C ILE A 257 0.76 -5.10 3.72
N GLU A 258 -0.38 -4.57 4.14
CA GLU A 258 -0.47 -3.39 5.00
C GLU A 258 -1.14 -3.74 6.33
N ILE A 259 -0.58 -3.25 7.44
CA ILE A 259 -1.26 -3.22 8.74
C ILE A 259 -1.69 -1.79 8.99
N LEU A 260 -3.00 -1.56 9.13
CA LEU A 260 -3.56 -0.27 9.51
C LEU A 260 -4.05 -0.31 10.94
N SER A 261 -3.89 0.81 11.63
CA SER A 261 -4.50 1.07 12.93
C SER A 261 -4.80 2.56 13.09
N THR A 262 -5.57 2.92 14.10
CA THR A 262 -5.72 4.34 14.46
C THR A 262 -4.40 4.89 15.00
N SER A 263 -4.09 6.16 14.72
CA SER A 263 -2.80 6.79 15.07
C SER A 263 -2.45 6.76 16.55
N LYS A 264 -3.45 6.64 17.42
CA LYS A 264 -3.29 6.59 18.89
C LYS A 264 -3.19 5.17 19.45
N THR A 265 -3.07 4.14 18.61
CA THR A 265 -2.95 2.75 19.05
C THR A 265 -1.60 2.50 19.72
N LYS A 266 -1.61 2.18 21.01
CA LYS A 266 -0.38 1.90 21.77
C LYS A 266 0.28 0.62 21.27
N GLY A 267 1.60 0.66 21.09
CA GLY A 267 2.42 -0.48 20.65
C GLY A 267 2.24 -0.87 19.17
N PHE A 268 1.60 -0.02 18.35
CA PHE A 268 1.52 -0.23 16.90
C PHE A 268 2.91 -0.33 16.26
N ASN A 269 3.84 0.56 16.62
CA ASN A 269 5.21 0.55 16.10
C ASN A 269 5.97 -0.73 16.51
N GLU A 270 5.80 -1.20 17.75
CA GLU A 270 6.40 -2.46 18.23
C GLU A 270 5.89 -3.65 17.40
N CYS A 271 4.56 -3.74 17.23
CA CYS A 271 3.94 -4.81 16.45
C CYS A 271 4.42 -4.78 15.00
N THR A 272 4.37 -3.62 14.35
CA THR A 272 4.71 -3.47 12.94
C THR A 272 6.20 -3.61 12.66
N THR A 273 7.08 -3.21 13.58
CA THR A 273 8.52 -3.51 13.48
C THR A 273 8.76 -5.01 13.46
N MET A 274 8.14 -5.76 14.39
CA MET A 274 8.27 -7.22 14.42
C MET A 274 7.75 -7.86 13.13
N LEU A 275 6.58 -7.44 12.65
CA LEU A 275 5.99 -7.98 11.42
C LEU A 275 6.85 -7.67 10.19
N ALA A 276 7.29 -6.43 10.04
CA ALA A 276 8.11 -6.01 8.92
C ALA A 276 9.48 -6.68 8.91
N GLN A 277 10.13 -6.85 10.07
CA GLN A 277 11.40 -7.58 10.19
C GLN A 277 11.25 -9.03 9.75
N HIS A 278 10.15 -9.70 10.12
CA HIS A 278 9.86 -11.05 9.63
C HIS A 278 9.63 -11.08 8.11
N TRP A 279 8.87 -10.12 7.56
CA TRP A 279 8.66 -10.09 6.11
C TRP A 279 9.94 -9.77 5.32
N VAL A 280 10.82 -8.95 5.90
CA VAL A 280 12.16 -8.70 5.37
C VAL A 280 12.99 -9.99 5.38
N SER A 281 13.02 -10.73 6.50
CA SER A 281 13.83 -11.95 6.62
C SER A 281 13.35 -13.07 5.68
N GLU A 282 12.05 -13.33 5.64
CA GLU A 282 11.50 -14.49 4.93
C GLU A 282 11.26 -14.20 3.44
N TYR A 283 10.88 -12.97 3.10
CA TYR A 283 10.35 -12.65 1.77
C TYR A 283 11.14 -11.57 1.04
N GLN A 284 12.24 -11.08 1.64
CA GLN A 284 12.97 -9.92 1.15
C GLN A 284 12.02 -8.74 0.88
N ALA A 285 11.05 -8.56 1.79
CA ALA A 285 10.05 -7.52 1.63
C ALA A 285 10.68 -6.12 1.71
N ARG A 286 10.13 -5.16 0.99
CA ARG A 286 10.58 -3.75 0.99
C ARG A 286 9.42 -2.89 1.49
N PRO A 287 9.66 -1.80 2.24
CA PRO A 287 8.59 -0.88 2.60
C PRO A 287 7.99 -0.21 1.36
N HIS A 288 6.68 0.12 1.42
CA HIS A 288 6.08 1.08 0.50
C HIS A 288 6.53 2.49 0.91
N TRP A 289 7.06 3.28 -0.03
CA TRP A 289 7.74 4.54 0.31
C TRP A 289 6.89 5.55 1.07
N MET A 290 5.59 5.61 0.78
CA MET A 290 4.64 6.54 1.39
C MET A 290 4.11 6.12 2.77
N LYS A 291 4.45 4.91 3.23
CA LYS A 291 3.91 4.34 4.47
C LYS A 291 4.94 4.48 5.59
N LEU A 292 4.55 4.16 6.82
CA LEU A 292 5.45 4.31 7.95
C LEU A 292 6.48 3.17 7.94
N TRP A 293 7.74 3.50 7.73
CA TRP A 293 8.84 2.53 7.81
C TRP A 293 10.06 3.05 8.57
N GLU A 294 10.15 4.36 8.83
CA GLU A 294 11.31 4.99 9.46
C GLU A 294 11.59 4.49 10.88
N HIS A 295 10.56 4.07 11.62
CA HIS A 295 10.70 3.53 12.98
C HIS A 295 11.26 2.09 13.00
N ILE A 296 11.35 1.43 11.85
CA ILE A 296 11.84 0.06 11.72
C ILE A 296 13.36 0.11 11.60
N SER A 297 14.06 -0.22 12.69
CA SER A 297 15.52 -0.20 12.76
C SER A 297 16.18 -1.03 11.66
N GLY A 298 17.22 -0.46 11.04
CA GLY A 298 17.99 -1.13 9.98
C GLY A 298 17.41 -1.01 8.57
N THR A 299 16.22 -0.42 8.40
CA THR A 299 15.53 -0.34 7.10
C THR A 299 16.36 0.37 6.03
N VAL A 300 17.04 1.46 6.36
CA VAL A 300 17.87 2.20 5.39
C VAL A 300 19.02 1.36 4.86
N LEU A 301 19.76 0.68 5.75
CA LEU A 301 20.87 -0.21 5.37
C LEU A 301 20.37 -1.36 4.49
N TYR A 302 19.27 -1.98 4.90
CA TYR A 302 18.62 -3.05 4.15
C TYR A 302 18.16 -2.58 2.76
N LEU A 303 17.53 -1.41 2.68
CA LEU A 303 17.10 -0.83 1.42
C LEU A 303 18.28 -0.61 0.48
N ARG A 304 19.37 0.01 0.94
CA ARG A 304 20.57 0.22 0.13
C ARG A 304 21.12 -1.10 -0.42
N GLU A 305 21.21 -2.13 0.42
CA GLU A 305 21.62 -3.48 0.00
C GLU A 305 20.68 -4.06 -1.08
N LYS A 306 19.37 -4.04 -0.85
CA LYS A 306 18.39 -4.66 -1.77
C LYS A 306 18.11 -3.87 -3.03
N THR A 307 18.29 -2.56 -3.02
CA THR A 307 18.11 -1.74 -4.23
C THR A 307 19.32 -1.80 -5.16
N GLY A 308 20.46 -2.27 -4.67
CA GLY A 308 21.71 -2.32 -5.42
C GLY A 308 22.16 -0.93 -5.85
N PRO A 309 22.66 -0.72 -7.08
CA PRO A 309 23.22 0.57 -7.52
C PRO A 309 22.16 1.65 -7.81
N ARG A 310 20.87 1.32 -7.75
CA ARG A 310 19.78 2.24 -8.17
C ARG A 310 19.70 3.54 -7.37
N PRO A 311 19.85 3.56 -6.03
CA PRO A 311 19.86 4.82 -5.29
C PRO A 311 21.05 5.71 -5.66
N ASP A 312 22.23 5.13 -5.88
CA ASP A 312 23.42 5.89 -6.26
C ASP A 312 23.27 6.44 -7.69
N GLN A 313 22.66 5.66 -8.60
CA GLN A 313 22.27 6.14 -9.93
C GLN A 313 21.26 7.29 -9.84
N PHE A 314 20.22 7.16 -9.01
CA PHE A 314 19.25 8.24 -8.79
C PHE A 314 19.92 9.48 -8.21
N GLU A 315 20.79 9.33 -7.22
CA GLU A 315 21.52 10.44 -6.60
C GLU A 315 22.41 11.17 -7.60
N SER A 316 23.07 10.44 -8.51
CA SER A 316 23.87 11.05 -9.58
C SER A 316 23.04 11.96 -10.50
N ILE A 317 21.76 11.61 -10.72
CA ILE A 317 20.82 12.40 -11.52
C ILE A 317 20.28 13.57 -10.69
N ARG A 318 19.88 13.32 -9.44
CA ARG A 318 19.39 14.34 -8.49
C ARG A 318 20.38 15.49 -8.37
N LYS A 319 21.69 15.21 -8.25
CA LYS A 319 22.75 16.22 -8.17
C LYS A 319 22.84 17.16 -9.38
N LYS A 320 22.36 16.75 -10.56
CA LYS A 320 22.33 17.62 -11.75
C LYS A 320 21.30 18.74 -11.60
N TYR A 321 20.18 18.46 -10.93
CA TYR A 321 19.04 19.38 -10.78
C TYR A 321 18.98 20.07 -9.41
N ASP A 322 19.56 19.45 -8.39
CA ASP A 322 19.63 19.98 -7.03
C ASP A 322 21.02 19.77 -6.41
N PRO A 323 22.08 20.41 -6.95
CA PRO A 323 23.46 20.22 -6.48
C PRO A 323 23.66 20.62 -5.02
N GLN A 324 22.86 21.57 -4.50
CA GLN A 324 22.95 22.05 -3.12
C GLN A 324 22.04 21.29 -2.14
N GLY A 325 21.19 20.38 -2.64
CA GLY A 325 20.31 19.58 -1.78
C GLY A 325 19.14 20.37 -1.18
N ILE A 326 18.67 21.44 -1.84
CA ILE A 326 17.56 22.28 -1.38
C ILE A 326 16.28 21.46 -1.20
N PHE A 327 16.08 20.44 -2.05
CA PHE A 327 14.92 19.56 -2.00
C PHE A 327 15.19 18.24 -1.26
N MET A 328 16.40 18.04 -0.73
CA MET A 328 16.72 16.85 0.05
C MET A 328 15.94 16.85 1.37
N ASN A 329 15.39 15.69 1.74
CA ASN A 329 14.74 15.50 3.03
C ASN A 329 15.42 14.39 3.83
N ARG A 330 15.24 14.45 5.17
CA ARG A 330 15.86 13.52 6.12
C ARG A 330 15.53 12.05 5.84
N ILE A 331 14.32 11.77 5.36
CA ILE A 331 13.84 10.40 5.13
C ILE A 331 14.68 9.72 4.05
N PHE A 332 14.93 10.42 2.94
CA PHE A 332 15.64 9.86 1.79
C PHE A 332 17.15 10.13 1.79
N ALA A 333 17.65 11.06 2.60
CA ALA A 333 19.08 11.33 2.76
C ALA A 333 19.87 10.03 3.01
N GLY A 334 19.47 9.24 4.01
CA GLY A 334 20.14 7.97 4.32
C GLY A 334 19.99 6.92 3.22
N VAL A 335 18.85 6.88 2.51
CA VAL A 335 18.64 5.96 1.37
C VAL A 335 19.59 6.32 0.23
N LEU A 336 19.87 7.61 0.02
CA LEU A 336 20.73 8.14 -1.04
C LEU A 336 22.21 8.29 -0.61
N GLY A 337 22.55 7.95 0.63
CA GLY A 337 23.94 7.88 1.11
C GLY A 337 24.49 9.17 1.71
N HIS A 338 23.61 10.04 2.25
CA HIS A 338 23.96 11.26 2.99
C HIS A 338 23.82 11.10 4.49
#